data_AF-A0A0C2G090-F1
#
_entry.id   AF-A0A0C2G090-F1
#
_cell.length_a   1.000
_cell.length_b   1.000
_cell.length_c   1.000
_cell.angle_alpha   90.00
_cell.angle_beta   90.00
_cell.angle_gamma   90.00
#
_symmetry.space_group_name_H-M   'P 1'
#
loop_
_entity.id
_entity.type
_entity.pdbx_description
1 polymer ?
#
loop_
_entity_poly.entity_id
_entity_poly.type
_entity_poly.pdbx_seq_one_letter_code
_entity_poly.pdbx_strand_id
1 'polypeptide(L)'
;LFPLSTTSPAFQAGYIDISPDPYHLPGRKCQQIVNECADGTADCSPYAECIDLQQGYMCKCKTGYTDVSSRYSLQPGRRCSQGANQCTDPSLHSCDQNADCVQLPDGYTCKCFGGYVDVSSNANLAPGRVCTLSTVCPVQATDLVFLIDGSGSIGSYIFQTEVLRFLAEFTELFDIAPDKTRVSVVQYSDQISYLTGLTRTGAAIEHVATEAFSERRGARPLSQRVARVCIVITDGRSQ
;
A
#
# COMPACT_ATOMS: atom_id res chain seq x y z
N LEU A 1 -18.01 79.63 14.31
CA LEU A 1 -16.81 78.95 14.85
C LEU A 1 -17.28 77.71 15.61
N PHE A 2 -17.42 76.58 14.92
CA PHE A 2 -17.60 75.26 15.55
C PHE A 2 -16.33 74.47 15.25
N PRO A 3 -15.63 73.89 16.24
CA PRO A 3 -14.46 73.08 15.96
C PRO A 3 -14.92 71.71 15.44
N LEU A 4 -14.34 71.29 14.32
CA LEU A 4 -14.45 69.93 13.81
C LEU A 4 -13.67 69.02 14.75
N SER A 5 -14.39 68.29 15.61
CA SER A 5 -13.86 67.16 16.34
C SER A 5 -13.69 65.99 15.37
N THR A 6 -12.54 65.91 14.71
CA THR A 6 -12.10 64.70 14.02
C THR A 6 -11.68 63.66 15.06
N THR A 7 -12.65 63.02 15.69
CA THR A 7 -12.40 61.74 16.37
C THR A 7 -12.26 60.70 15.27
N SER A 8 -11.03 60.42 14.84
CA SER A 8 -10.72 59.16 14.16
C SER A 8 -11.31 58.01 14.98
N PRO A 9 -11.99 57.03 14.37
CA PRO A 9 -12.48 55.88 15.11
C PRO A 9 -11.26 55.23 15.77
N ALA A 10 -11.25 55.25 17.10
CA ALA A 10 -10.16 54.75 17.90
C ALA A 10 -9.93 53.28 17.54
N PHE A 11 -8.75 52.97 17.00
CA PHE A 11 -8.24 51.61 17.01
C PHE A 11 -8.22 51.16 18.47
N GLN A 12 -9.06 50.19 18.82
CA GLN A 12 -9.00 49.56 20.14
C GLN A 12 -7.64 48.87 20.23
N ALA A 13 -6.81 49.25 21.22
CA ALA A 13 -5.51 48.61 21.42
C ALA A 13 -5.69 47.09 21.55
N GLY A 14 -4.92 46.32 20.76
CA GLY A 14 -5.03 44.86 20.71
C GLY A 14 -6.02 44.31 19.66
N TYR A 15 -6.55 45.13 18.76
CA TYR A 15 -7.40 44.68 17.63
C TYR A 15 -6.87 45.20 16.29
N ILE A 16 -6.92 44.37 15.24
CA ILE A 16 -6.62 44.73 13.86
C ILE A 16 -7.89 44.74 13.01
N ASP A 17 -7.98 45.72 12.10
CA ASP A 17 -9.10 45.82 11.17
C ASP A 17 -8.87 44.94 9.94
N ILE A 18 -9.73 43.93 9.76
CA ILE A 18 -9.74 42.98 8.64
C ILE A 18 -10.96 43.18 7.73
N SER A 19 -11.51 44.41 7.71
CA SER A 19 -12.63 44.77 6.83
C SER A 19 -12.24 44.60 5.34
N PRO A 20 -13.16 44.16 4.46
CA PRO A 20 -12.88 44.01 3.02
C PRO A 20 -12.47 45.31 2.31
N ASP A 21 -12.88 46.46 2.85
CA ASP A 21 -12.45 47.79 2.41
C ASP A 21 -11.95 48.61 3.62
N PRO A 22 -10.69 48.40 4.04
CA PRO A 22 -10.10 49.07 5.20
C PRO A 22 -9.92 50.58 5.01
N TYR A 23 -9.94 51.07 3.77
CA TYR A 23 -9.62 52.46 3.44
C TYR A 23 -10.85 53.35 3.47
N HIS A 24 -11.97 52.86 2.95
CA HIS A 24 -13.21 53.63 2.89
C HIS A 24 -14.20 53.23 3.99
N LEU A 25 -14.09 52.01 4.52
CA LEU A 25 -15.01 51.48 5.54
C LEU A 25 -14.27 50.75 6.69
N PRO A 26 -13.34 51.44 7.39
CA PRO A 26 -12.61 50.82 8.50
C PRO A 26 -13.52 50.49 9.69
N GLY A 27 -13.05 49.57 10.54
CA GLY A 27 -13.64 49.23 11.83
C GLY A 27 -14.90 48.37 11.77
N ARG A 28 -15.22 47.78 10.60
CA ARG A 28 -16.41 46.91 10.44
C ARG A 28 -16.16 45.46 10.82
N LYS A 29 -14.92 45.01 10.70
CA LYS A 29 -14.46 43.70 11.19
C LYS A 29 -13.14 43.86 11.93
N CYS A 30 -13.19 43.80 13.24
CA CYS A 30 -12.01 43.82 14.09
C CYS A 30 -11.70 42.39 14.55
N GLN A 31 -10.44 41.97 14.40
CA GLN A 31 -9.92 40.72 14.95
C GLN A 31 -9.01 41.04 16.13
N GLN A 32 -9.19 40.34 17.25
CA GLN A 32 -8.29 40.49 18.40
C GLN A 32 -6.92 39.93 18.05
N ILE A 33 -5.88 40.69 18.35
CA ILE A 33 -4.49 40.24 18.34
C ILE A 33 -4.30 39.54 19.69
N VAL A 34 -4.40 38.22 19.69
CA VAL A 34 -4.07 37.39 20.84
C VAL A 34 -2.59 37.05 20.74
N ASN A 35 -1.86 37.13 21.85
CA ASN A 35 -0.48 36.66 21.88
C ASN A 35 -0.45 35.26 22.49
N GLU A 36 -0.65 34.24 21.66
CA GLU A 36 -0.76 32.86 22.15
C GLU A 36 0.55 32.35 22.78
N CYS A 37 1.68 32.98 22.41
CA CYS A 37 2.99 32.66 22.98
C CYS A 37 3.14 33.15 24.43
N ALA A 38 2.65 34.35 24.75
CA ALA A 38 2.69 34.94 26.09
C ALA A 38 1.61 34.33 27.01
N ASP A 39 0.46 34.02 26.44
CA ASP A 39 -0.66 33.39 27.15
C ASP A 39 -0.42 31.89 27.41
N GLY A 40 0.58 31.29 26.76
CA GLY A 40 0.91 29.87 26.89
C GLY A 40 -0.14 28.95 26.26
N THR A 41 -0.97 29.47 25.36
CA THR A 41 -2.02 28.73 24.65
C THR A 41 -1.52 28.13 23.34
N ALA A 42 -0.32 28.50 22.89
CA ALA A 42 0.34 27.91 21.73
C ALA A 42 0.75 26.44 22.00
N ASP A 43 0.42 25.55 21.06
CA ASP A 43 0.69 24.11 21.12
C ASP A 43 2.03 23.71 20.45
N CYS A 44 3.02 24.60 20.51
CA CYS A 44 4.36 24.35 19.98
C CYS A 44 5.06 23.18 20.68
N SER A 45 5.98 22.50 19.98
CA SER A 45 6.86 21.51 20.60
C SER A 45 7.63 22.14 21.77
N PRO A 46 7.94 21.40 22.86
CA PRO A 46 8.84 21.90 23.92
C PRO A 46 10.23 22.33 23.40
N TYR A 47 10.63 21.77 22.26
CA TYR A 47 11.88 22.07 21.56
C TYR A 47 11.70 23.05 20.39
N ALA A 48 10.56 23.76 20.33
CA ALA A 48 10.31 24.85 19.40
C ALA A 48 10.29 26.20 20.11
N GLU A 49 10.56 27.24 19.34
CA GLU A 49 10.34 28.64 19.65
C GLU A 49 8.96 29.05 19.11
N CYS A 50 8.15 29.68 19.95
CA CYS A 50 6.86 30.25 19.57
C CYS A 50 7.08 31.67 19.05
N ILE A 51 6.56 31.96 17.86
CA ILE A 51 6.66 33.26 17.21
C ILE A 51 5.23 33.77 17.02
N ASP A 52 4.92 34.85 17.71
CA ASP A 52 3.63 35.53 17.62
C ASP A 52 3.50 36.25 16.26
N LEU A 53 2.36 36.12 15.60
CA LEU A 53 2.06 36.77 14.32
C LEU A 53 0.88 37.73 14.49
N GLN A 54 0.69 38.62 13.51
CA GLN A 54 -0.47 39.53 13.51
C GLN A 54 -1.81 38.78 13.45
N GLN A 55 -1.79 37.53 12.96
CA GLN A 55 -2.92 36.61 12.96
C GLN A 55 -2.43 35.22 13.39
N GLY A 56 -2.62 34.89 14.67
CA GLY A 56 -2.20 33.64 15.28
C GLY A 56 -0.70 33.56 15.58
N TYR A 57 -0.14 32.36 15.60
CA TYR A 57 1.26 32.10 15.92
C TYR A 57 1.86 31.05 14.98
N MET A 58 3.19 31.01 14.92
CA MET A 58 3.92 29.93 14.28
C MET A 58 4.98 29.35 15.21
N CYS A 59 5.21 28.05 15.10
CA CYS A 59 6.21 27.34 15.87
C CYS A 59 7.42 27.06 14.97
N LYS A 60 8.62 27.32 15.47
CA LYS A 60 9.88 27.04 14.76
C LYS A 60 10.80 26.20 15.63
N CYS A 61 11.28 25.06 15.14
CA CYS A 61 12.21 24.24 15.91
C CYS A 61 13.49 25.00 16.29
N LYS A 62 13.95 24.81 17.54
CA LYS A 62 15.19 25.39 18.05
C LYS A 62 16.41 24.84 17.29
N THR A 63 17.52 25.58 17.31
CA THR A 63 18.77 25.16 16.67
C THR A 63 19.20 23.77 17.15
N GLY A 64 19.50 22.87 16.21
CA GLY A 64 19.86 21.48 16.49
C GLY A 64 18.68 20.49 16.51
N TYR A 65 17.45 20.97 16.34
CA TYR A 65 16.27 20.13 16.16
C TYR A 65 15.75 20.22 14.73
N THR A 66 15.31 19.07 14.21
CA THR A 66 14.67 18.95 12.89
C THR A 66 13.16 18.87 13.06
N ASP A 67 12.43 19.56 12.20
CA ASP A 67 10.97 19.48 12.16
C ASP A 67 10.53 18.17 11.51
N VAL A 68 9.76 17.37 12.24
CA VAL A 68 9.20 16.10 11.78
C VAL A 68 7.67 16.09 11.81
N SER A 69 7.06 17.27 12.00
CA SER A 69 5.61 17.45 12.17
C SER A 69 4.82 16.94 10.96
N SER A 70 5.36 17.11 9.75
CA SER A 70 4.73 16.66 8.50
C SER A 70 4.47 15.15 8.45
N ARG A 71 5.32 14.33 9.08
CA ARG A 71 5.15 12.86 9.14
C ARG A 71 3.94 12.43 9.96
N TYR A 72 3.46 13.31 10.82
CA TYR A 72 2.31 13.07 11.70
C TYR A 72 1.10 13.91 11.29
N SER A 73 1.11 14.50 10.09
CA SER A 73 0.07 15.42 9.63
C SER A 73 -0.17 16.60 10.58
N LEU A 74 0.89 17.06 11.25
CA LEU A 74 0.85 18.21 12.14
C LEU A 74 1.40 19.46 11.44
N GLN A 75 1.00 20.64 11.92
CA GLN A 75 1.56 21.92 11.49
C GLN A 75 3.06 22.00 11.86
N PRO A 76 3.88 22.78 11.12
CA PRO A 76 5.30 22.93 11.41
C PRO A 76 5.59 23.38 12.85
N GLY A 77 6.68 22.89 13.43
CA GLY A 77 7.15 23.22 14.78
C GLY A 77 6.35 22.58 15.93
N ARG A 78 5.34 21.76 15.63
CA ARG A 78 4.58 20.96 16.62
C ARG A 78 5.37 19.78 17.14
N ARG A 79 6.26 19.23 16.29
CA ARG A 79 7.13 18.11 16.64
C ARG A 79 8.54 18.34 16.12
N CYS A 80 9.45 18.63 17.06
CA CYS A 80 10.85 18.86 16.80
C CYS A 80 11.67 17.73 17.43
N SER A 81 12.55 17.09 16.67
CA SER A 81 13.38 15.99 17.12
C SER A 81 14.86 16.26 16.91
N GLN A 82 15.69 15.84 17.86
CA GLN A 82 17.14 15.89 17.77
C GLN A 82 17.63 14.47 17.48
N GLY A 83 17.61 14.08 16.21
CA GLY A 83 18.09 12.77 15.78
C GLY A 83 19.62 12.71 15.81
N ALA A 84 20.21 12.08 16.83
CA ALA A 84 21.58 11.56 16.72
C ALA A 84 21.57 10.33 15.79
N ASN A 85 22.64 10.05 15.05
CA ASN A 85 22.68 8.88 14.18
C ASN A 85 22.89 7.59 14.99
N GLN A 86 21.79 6.93 15.39
CA GLN A 86 21.83 5.68 16.15
C GLN A 86 22.35 4.50 15.33
N CYS A 87 22.28 4.58 13.99
CA CYS A 87 22.76 3.53 13.11
C CYS A 87 24.29 3.47 12.98
N THR A 88 25.02 4.39 13.63
CA THR A 88 26.49 4.39 13.64
C THR A 88 27.08 3.30 14.56
N ASP A 89 26.37 2.97 15.64
CA ASP A 89 26.84 2.05 16.66
C ASP A 89 25.75 0.99 16.94
N PRO A 90 26.05 -0.31 16.80
CA PRO A 90 25.11 -1.39 17.09
C PRO A 90 24.50 -1.37 18.49
N SER A 91 25.15 -0.73 19.46
CA SER A 91 24.65 -0.61 20.84
C SER A 91 23.59 0.48 21.02
N LEU A 92 23.46 1.39 20.05
CA LEU A 92 22.50 2.51 20.09
C LEU A 92 21.16 2.16 19.42
N HIS A 93 21.08 0.99 18.78
CA HIS A 93 19.87 0.47 18.16
C HIS A 93 19.59 -0.96 18.59
N SER A 94 18.34 -1.40 18.45
CA SER A 94 17.98 -2.80 18.72
C SER A 94 17.35 -3.48 17.51
N CYS A 95 17.82 -3.15 16.30
CA CYS A 95 17.44 -3.86 15.08
C CYS A 95 17.85 -5.34 15.15
N ASP A 96 17.05 -6.21 14.54
CA ASP A 96 17.41 -7.62 14.33
C ASP A 96 18.72 -7.72 13.52
N GLN A 97 19.49 -8.79 13.72
CA GLN A 97 20.69 -9.06 12.91
C GLN A 97 20.38 -9.20 11.41
N ASN A 98 19.15 -9.56 11.05
CA ASN A 98 18.65 -9.65 9.68
C ASN A 98 17.85 -8.40 9.25
N ALA A 99 18.09 -7.25 9.89
CA ALA A 99 17.47 -5.98 9.55
C ALA A 99 18.51 -4.89 9.28
N ASP A 100 18.17 -4.00 8.36
CA ASP A 100 18.88 -2.76 8.07
C ASP A 100 18.42 -1.65 9.03
N CYS A 101 19.38 -0.89 9.57
CA CYS A 101 19.09 0.28 10.39
C CYS A 101 18.98 1.52 9.50
N VAL A 102 17.79 2.12 9.48
CA VAL A 102 17.50 3.32 8.70
C VAL A 102 17.38 4.51 9.64
N GLN A 103 18.30 5.47 9.49
CA GLN A 103 18.26 6.71 10.25
C GLN A 103 17.04 7.55 9.83
N LEU A 104 16.30 8.02 10.82
CA LEU A 104 15.22 8.97 10.66
C LEU A 104 15.55 10.30 11.36
N PRO A 105 14.93 11.42 10.97
CA PRO A 105 15.14 12.68 11.67
C PRO A 105 14.62 12.67 13.12
N ASP A 106 13.70 11.75 13.45
CA ASP A 106 13.12 11.52 14.77
C ASP A 106 13.64 10.28 15.50
N GLY A 107 14.73 9.68 15.03
CA GLY A 107 15.34 8.50 15.62
C GLY A 107 15.81 7.52 14.56
N TYR A 108 15.50 6.25 14.69
CA TYR A 108 15.81 5.24 13.67
C TYR A 108 14.65 4.27 13.52
N THR A 109 14.64 3.55 12.41
CA THR A 109 13.75 2.42 12.19
C THR A 109 14.54 1.24 11.65
N CYS A 110 14.02 0.04 11.85
CA CYS A 110 14.66 -1.19 11.39
C CYS A 110 13.82 -1.79 10.28
N LYS A 111 14.45 -2.21 9.19
CA LYS A 111 13.78 -2.81 8.04
C LYS A 111 14.41 -4.16 7.72
N CYS A 112 13.63 -5.24 7.77
CA CYS A 112 14.14 -6.57 7.43
C CYS A 112 14.78 -6.61 6.03
N PHE A 113 15.86 -7.38 5.88
CA PHE A 113 16.48 -7.63 4.59
C PHE A 113 15.53 -8.40 3.64
N GLY A 114 15.82 -8.35 2.35
CA GLY A 114 15.07 -9.11 1.35
C GLY A 114 15.11 -10.62 1.66
N GLY A 115 13.95 -11.27 1.58
CA GLY A 115 13.80 -12.67 1.97
C GLY A 115 13.48 -12.89 3.45
N TYR A 116 13.33 -11.83 4.24
CA TYR A 116 12.85 -11.89 5.62
C TYR A 116 11.53 -11.12 5.77
N VAL A 117 10.65 -11.62 6.65
CA VAL A 117 9.40 -10.97 7.03
C VAL A 117 9.48 -10.45 8.46
N ASP A 118 8.88 -9.29 8.69
CA ASP A 118 8.79 -8.69 10.02
C ASP A 118 7.64 -9.32 10.80
N VAL A 119 7.95 -9.99 11.90
CA VAL A 119 6.95 -10.58 12.82
C VAL A 119 6.99 -9.91 14.20
N SER A 120 7.61 -8.72 14.28
CA SER A 120 7.76 -7.97 15.54
C SER A 120 6.41 -7.63 16.18
N SER A 121 5.35 -7.45 15.36
CA SER A 121 3.98 -7.23 15.83
C SER A 121 3.45 -8.34 16.74
N ASN A 122 3.85 -9.60 16.49
CA ASN A 122 3.36 -10.75 17.27
C ASN A 122 3.85 -10.71 18.73
N ALA A 123 4.95 -10.00 18.97
CA ALA A 123 5.55 -9.80 20.29
C ALA A 123 5.36 -8.38 20.83
N ASN A 124 4.49 -7.55 20.20
CA ASN A 124 4.30 -6.14 20.53
C ASN A 124 5.60 -5.31 20.50
N LEU A 125 6.52 -5.65 19.60
CA LEU A 125 7.78 -4.94 19.39
C LEU A 125 7.64 -3.92 18.26
N ALA A 126 8.52 -2.92 18.25
CA ALA A 126 8.68 -2.01 17.13
C ALA A 126 9.04 -2.78 15.83
N PRO A 127 8.86 -2.21 14.63
CA PRO A 127 9.22 -2.89 13.38
C PRO A 127 10.71 -3.26 13.28
N GLY A 128 10.99 -4.36 12.57
CA GLY A 128 12.33 -4.85 12.22
C GLY A 128 13.17 -5.35 13.41
N ARG A 129 12.51 -5.81 14.47
CA ARG A 129 13.15 -6.34 15.70
C ARG A 129 13.13 -7.86 15.75
N VAL A 130 12.24 -8.46 14.98
CA VAL A 130 12.15 -9.90 14.75
C VAL A 130 11.94 -10.12 13.25
N CYS A 131 13.01 -10.47 12.56
CA CYS A 131 13.00 -10.75 11.13
C CYS A 131 13.17 -12.26 10.92
N THR A 132 12.10 -12.93 10.48
CA THR A 132 12.12 -14.37 10.21
C THR A 132 12.23 -14.63 8.72
N LEU A 133 12.86 -15.75 8.35
CA LEU A 133 13.04 -16.09 6.94
C LEU A 133 11.67 -16.27 6.27
N SER A 134 11.44 -15.55 5.17
CA SER A 134 10.24 -15.70 4.34
C SER A 134 10.28 -17.06 3.67
N THR A 135 9.51 -18.01 4.18
CA THR A 135 9.25 -19.29 3.50
C THR A 135 8.20 -19.15 2.41
N VAL A 136 7.56 -17.98 2.32
CA VAL A 136 6.62 -17.65 1.26
C VAL A 136 7.40 -17.03 0.11
N CYS A 137 7.50 -17.76 -1.00
CA CYS A 137 8.00 -17.21 -2.24
C CYS A 137 7.08 -16.07 -2.68
N PRO A 138 7.60 -14.89 -3.10
CA PRO A 138 6.76 -13.82 -3.62
C PRO A 138 5.90 -14.39 -4.74
N VAL A 139 4.58 -14.18 -4.65
CA VAL A 139 3.58 -14.77 -5.55
C VAL A 139 4.02 -14.51 -6.99
N GLN A 140 4.50 -15.55 -7.66
CA GLN A 140 4.95 -15.42 -9.03
C GLN A 140 3.70 -15.42 -9.92
N ALA A 141 3.69 -14.46 -10.84
CA ALA A 141 2.86 -14.49 -12.03
C ALA A 141 2.76 -15.93 -12.57
N THR A 142 1.55 -16.47 -12.65
CA THR A 142 1.29 -17.85 -13.10
C THR A 142 0.22 -17.89 -14.17
N ASP A 143 0.48 -18.60 -15.27
CA ASP A 143 -0.51 -18.95 -16.29
C ASP A 143 -0.99 -20.38 -16.01
N LEU A 144 -2.26 -20.52 -15.61
CA LEU A 144 -2.89 -21.79 -15.25
C LEU A 144 -3.87 -22.21 -16.35
N VAL A 145 -3.74 -23.43 -16.85
CA VAL A 145 -4.66 -24.01 -17.84
C VAL A 145 -5.31 -25.26 -17.25
N PHE A 146 -6.64 -25.29 -17.19
CA PHE A 146 -7.40 -26.50 -16.94
C PHE A 146 -7.66 -27.23 -18.26
N LEU A 147 -7.21 -28.47 -18.35
CA LEU A 147 -7.52 -29.37 -19.45
C LEU A 147 -8.55 -30.39 -18.96
N ILE A 148 -9.77 -30.29 -19.46
CA ILE A 148 -10.92 -31.01 -18.92
C ILE A 148 -11.44 -32.00 -19.95
N ASP A 149 -11.57 -33.24 -19.50
CA ASP A 149 -12.23 -34.30 -20.24
C ASP A 149 -13.75 -34.11 -20.19
N GLY A 150 -14.34 -33.97 -21.37
CA GLY A 150 -15.78 -33.88 -21.61
C GLY A 150 -16.32 -35.07 -22.38
N SER A 151 -15.62 -36.21 -22.38
CA SER A 151 -16.09 -37.45 -23.00
C SER A 151 -17.36 -37.98 -22.33
N GLY A 152 -18.11 -38.82 -23.06
CA GLY A 152 -19.37 -39.38 -22.58
C GLY A 152 -19.25 -40.25 -21.32
N SER A 153 -18.05 -40.73 -20.96
CA SER A 153 -17.82 -41.59 -19.79
C SER A 153 -17.94 -40.86 -18.45
N ILE A 154 -17.66 -39.55 -18.43
CA ILE A 154 -17.84 -38.71 -17.24
C ILE A 154 -19.33 -38.45 -17.00
N GLY A 155 -20.10 -38.32 -18.09
CA GLY A 155 -21.53 -38.00 -18.04
C GLY A 155 -21.79 -36.52 -17.75
N SER A 156 -22.83 -35.98 -18.41
CA SER A 156 -23.17 -34.55 -18.34
C SER A 156 -23.54 -34.07 -16.93
N TYR A 157 -24.16 -34.93 -16.13
CA TYR A 157 -24.52 -34.61 -14.75
C TYR A 157 -23.28 -34.40 -13.87
N ILE A 158 -22.35 -35.36 -13.85
CA ILE A 158 -21.12 -35.29 -13.06
C ILE A 158 -20.24 -34.12 -13.53
N PHE A 159 -20.18 -33.88 -14.84
CA PHE A 159 -19.47 -32.73 -15.38
C PHE A 159 -20.03 -31.42 -14.80
N GLN A 160 -21.36 -31.25 -14.77
CA GLN A 160 -21.99 -30.03 -14.27
C GLN A 160 -21.92 -29.88 -12.75
N THR A 161 -22.02 -30.97 -11.98
CA THR A 161 -22.10 -30.89 -10.51
C THR A 161 -20.75 -30.99 -9.81
N GLU A 162 -19.83 -31.81 -10.35
CA GLU A 162 -18.54 -32.07 -9.70
C GLU A 162 -17.41 -31.29 -10.34
N VAL A 163 -17.26 -31.39 -11.67
CA VAL A 163 -16.11 -30.79 -12.38
C VAL A 163 -16.16 -29.27 -12.35
N LEU A 164 -17.31 -28.68 -12.67
CA LEU A 164 -17.47 -27.22 -12.62
C LEU A 164 -17.38 -26.66 -11.19
N ARG A 165 -17.85 -27.42 -10.20
CA ARG A 165 -17.72 -27.06 -8.78
C ARG A 165 -16.24 -27.03 -8.36
N PHE A 166 -15.50 -28.09 -8.70
CA PHE A 166 -14.07 -28.16 -8.43
C PHE A 166 -13.31 -26.99 -9.07
N LEU A 167 -13.61 -26.66 -10.33
CA LEU A 167 -12.99 -25.51 -11.00
C LEU A 167 -13.27 -24.21 -10.24
N ALA A 168 -14.53 -23.96 -9.85
CA ALA A 168 -14.91 -22.76 -9.13
C ALA A 168 -14.14 -22.66 -7.79
N GLU A 169 -14.25 -23.67 -6.94
CA GLU A 169 -13.59 -23.71 -5.62
C GLU A 169 -12.06 -23.61 -5.73
N PHE A 170 -11.46 -24.27 -6.73
CA PHE A 170 -10.01 -24.22 -6.91
C PHE A 170 -9.54 -22.87 -7.44
N THR A 171 -10.30 -22.23 -8.33
CA THR A 171 -9.96 -20.88 -8.83
C THR A 171 -10.05 -19.81 -7.76
N GLU A 172 -10.92 -19.98 -6.75
CA GLU A 172 -11.03 -19.09 -5.60
C GLU A 172 -9.77 -19.07 -4.71
N LEU A 173 -8.89 -20.07 -4.83
CA LEU A 173 -7.61 -20.10 -4.12
C LEU A 173 -6.56 -19.15 -4.72
N PHE A 174 -6.81 -18.58 -5.90
CA PHE A 174 -5.85 -17.74 -6.60
C PHE A 174 -6.35 -16.30 -6.76
N ASP A 175 -5.43 -15.34 -6.62
CA ASP A 175 -5.65 -13.96 -7.02
C ASP A 175 -5.65 -13.84 -8.56
N ILE A 176 -6.81 -13.95 -9.18
CA ILE A 176 -6.95 -13.82 -10.64
C ILE A 176 -6.87 -12.35 -11.05
N ALA A 177 -5.81 -11.99 -11.77
CA ALA A 177 -5.60 -10.65 -12.31
C ALA A 177 -4.65 -10.68 -13.51
N PRO A 178 -4.65 -9.65 -14.39
CA PRO A 178 -3.77 -9.61 -15.55
C PRO A 178 -2.27 -9.72 -15.22
N ASP A 179 -1.85 -9.22 -14.07
CA ASP A 179 -0.47 -9.21 -13.58
C ASP A 179 -0.15 -10.35 -12.60
N LYS A 180 -1.17 -11.06 -12.09
CA LYS A 180 -1.04 -12.17 -11.13
C LYS A 180 -1.29 -13.52 -11.79
N THR A 181 -2.36 -14.23 -11.41
CA THR A 181 -2.77 -15.51 -11.99
C THR A 181 -3.72 -15.28 -13.16
N ARG A 182 -3.41 -15.91 -14.30
CA ARG A 182 -4.32 -15.97 -15.45
C ARG A 182 -4.81 -17.39 -15.60
N VAL A 183 -6.10 -17.57 -15.83
CA VAL A 183 -6.74 -18.88 -15.95
C VAL A 183 -7.30 -19.06 -17.36
N SER A 184 -7.05 -20.21 -17.96
CA SER A 184 -7.68 -20.66 -19.20
C SER A 184 -8.27 -22.05 -18.99
N VAL A 185 -9.36 -22.35 -19.68
CA VAL A 185 -10.04 -23.64 -19.62
C VAL A 185 -10.15 -24.20 -21.04
N VAL A 186 -9.70 -25.43 -21.21
CA VAL A 186 -9.75 -26.19 -22.46
C VAL A 186 -10.53 -27.47 -22.20
N GLN A 187 -11.64 -27.66 -22.90
CA GLN A 187 -12.39 -28.91 -22.85
C GLN A 187 -12.08 -29.76 -24.09
N TYR A 188 -11.86 -31.06 -23.90
CA TYR A 188 -11.72 -32.03 -25.00
C TYR A 188 -12.80 -33.12 -24.91
N SER A 189 -13.13 -33.76 -26.03
CA SER A 189 -14.16 -34.81 -26.13
C SER A 189 -13.75 -35.90 -27.12
N ASP A 190 -14.46 -37.02 -27.12
CA ASP A 190 -14.30 -38.24 -27.93
C ASP A 190 -14.89 -38.17 -29.35
N GLN A 191 -15.40 -37.01 -29.81
CA GLN A 191 -15.94 -36.87 -31.17
C GLN A 191 -14.86 -36.79 -32.27
N ILE A 192 -14.16 -37.91 -32.49
CA ILE A 192 -13.67 -38.31 -33.80
C ILE A 192 -14.30 -39.67 -34.08
N SER A 193 -15.26 -39.75 -35.00
CA SER A 193 -15.87 -41.02 -35.39
C SER A 193 -14.87 -41.89 -36.18
N TYR A 194 -14.15 -42.75 -35.47
CA TYR A 194 -13.71 -44.02 -36.03
C TYR A 194 -14.17 -45.11 -35.06
N LEU A 195 -14.60 -46.24 -35.62
CA LEU A 195 -15.30 -47.39 -35.04
C LEU A 195 -14.72 -48.07 -33.77
N THR A 196 -13.85 -47.42 -33.01
CA THR A 196 -13.34 -47.85 -31.70
C THR A 196 -13.07 -46.59 -30.85
N GLY A 197 -13.98 -46.25 -29.94
CA GLY A 197 -13.90 -45.06 -29.10
C GLY A 197 -12.70 -45.10 -28.14
N LEU A 198 -11.86 -44.06 -28.18
CA LEU A 198 -10.69 -43.86 -27.31
C LEU A 198 -10.58 -42.37 -26.91
N THR A 199 -10.03 -42.13 -25.71
CA THR A 199 -9.79 -40.82 -25.08
C THR A 199 -8.38 -40.32 -25.41
N ARG A 200 -8.26 -39.33 -26.32
CA ARG A 200 -6.98 -38.81 -26.85
C ARG A 200 -6.31 -37.75 -25.96
N THR A 201 -6.05 -38.08 -24.70
CA THR A 201 -5.42 -37.15 -23.73
C THR A 201 -4.05 -36.63 -24.20
N GLY A 202 -3.29 -37.44 -24.95
CA GLY A 202 -2.00 -37.03 -25.51
C GLY A 202 -2.09 -35.85 -26.50
N ALA A 203 -3.06 -35.89 -27.42
CA ALA A 203 -3.29 -34.79 -28.36
C ALA A 203 -3.83 -33.54 -27.64
N ALA A 204 -4.60 -33.74 -26.57
CA ALA A 204 -5.12 -32.66 -25.75
C ALA A 204 -4.00 -31.94 -24.98
N ILE A 205 -3.01 -32.68 -24.45
CA ILE A 205 -1.81 -32.11 -23.82
C ILE A 205 -0.94 -31.36 -24.83
N GLU A 206 -0.74 -31.93 -26.02
CA GLU A 206 0.02 -31.27 -27.10
C GLU A 206 -0.64 -29.96 -27.52
N HIS A 207 -1.98 -29.94 -27.60
CA HIS A 207 -2.74 -28.72 -27.85
C HIS A 207 -2.54 -27.67 -26.75
N VAL A 208 -2.48 -28.07 -25.47
CA VAL A 208 -2.19 -27.12 -24.39
C VAL A 208 -0.80 -26.52 -24.53
N ALA A 209 0.20 -27.35 -24.82
CA ALA A 209 1.58 -26.92 -24.96
C ALA A 209 1.81 -25.95 -26.13
N THR A 210 1.08 -26.14 -27.23
CA THR A 210 1.27 -25.39 -28.49
C THR A 210 0.32 -24.21 -28.65
N GLU A 211 -0.94 -24.36 -28.24
CA GLU A 211 -2.00 -23.38 -28.48
C GLU A 211 -2.44 -22.66 -27.20
N ALA A 212 -2.73 -23.39 -26.12
CA ALA A 212 -3.30 -22.79 -24.91
C ALA A 212 -2.32 -21.86 -24.18
N PHE A 213 -1.03 -22.18 -24.19
CA PHE A 213 0.04 -21.31 -23.66
C PHE A 213 0.62 -20.33 -24.69
N SER A 214 -0.08 -20.06 -25.80
CA SER A 214 0.38 -19.10 -26.80
C SER A 214 0.06 -17.65 -26.39
N GLU A 215 0.94 -16.72 -26.75
CA GLU A 215 0.71 -15.28 -26.51
C GLU A 215 -0.54 -14.77 -27.21
N ARG A 216 -0.88 -15.37 -28.36
CA ARG A 216 -2.10 -15.08 -29.12
C ARG A 216 -3.39 -15.42 -28.34
N ARG A 217 -3.32 -16.38 -27.42
CA ARG A 217 -4.41 -16.78 -26.53
C ARG A 217 -4.32 -16.12 -25.16
N GLY A 218 -3.42 -15.15 -24.98
CA GLY A 218 -3.32 -14.34 -23.75
C GLY A 218 -2.30 -14.86 -22.74
N ALA A 219 -1.53 -15.91 -23.04
CA ALA A 219 -0.41 -16.34 -22.21
C ALA A 219 0.71 -15.28 -22.24
N ARG A 220 1.49 -15.20 -21.16
CA ARG A 220 2.61 -14.26 -21.09
C ARG A 220 3.83 -14.78 -21.87
N PRO A 221 4.64 -13.89 -22.46
CA PRO A 221 5.85 -14.29 -23.17
C PRO A 221 6.81 -15.09 -22.28
N LEU A 222 7.50 -16.08 -22.88
CA LEU A 222 8.50 -16.90 -22.17
C LEU A 222 9.64 -16.07 -21.56
N SER A 223 9.92 -14.89 -22.14
CA SER A 223 10.91 -13.94 -21.62
C SER A 223 10.58 -13.42 -20.22
N GLN A 224 9.31 -13.44 -19.81
CA GLN A 224 8.87 -13.00 -18.49
C GLN A 224 9.08 -14.07 -17.39
N ARG A 225 9.52 -15.30 -17.75
CA ARG A 225 9.77 -16.42 -16.82
C ARG A 225 8.58 -16.74 -15.88
N VAL A 226 7.37 -16.58 -16.39
CA VAL A 226 6.11 -16.87 -15.70
C VAL A 226 5.92 -18.38 -15.58
N ALA A 227 5.47 -18.85 -14.42
CA ALA A 227 5.17 -20.26 -14.21
C ALA A 227 3.97 -20.67 -15.08
N ARG A 228 4.10 -21.76 -15.84
CA ARG A 228 3.02 -22.31 -16.68
C ARG A 228 2.61 -23.66 -16.12
N VAL A 229 1.36 -23.77 -15.69
CA VAL A 229 0.85 -24.97 -15.01
C VAL A 229 -0.38 -25.46 -15.76
N CYS A 230 -0.39 -26.74 -16.13
CA CYS A 230 -1.57 -27.40 -16.68
C CYS A 230 -2.12 -28.41 -15.66
N ILE A 231 -3.40 -28.30 -15.32
CA ILE A 231 -4.11 -29.26 -14.49
C ILE A 231 -5.03 -30.07 -15.41
N VAL A 232 -4.79 -31.37 -15.49
CA VAL A 232 -5.59 -32.30 -16.32
C VAL A 232 -6.65 -32.95 -15.43
N ILE A 233 -7.92 -32.79 -15.82
CA ILE A 233 -9.08 -33.42 -15.18
C ILE A 233 -9.62 -34.46 -16.16
N THR A 234 -9.47 -35.74 -15.82
CA THR A 234 -9.92 -36.88 -16.62
C THR A 234 -10.41 -37.99 -15.68
N ASP A 235 -11.25 -38.89 -16.17
CA ASP A 235 -11.71 -40.07 -15.43
C ASP A 235 -10.65 -41.20 -15.33
N GLY A 236 -9.44 -40.95 -15.84
CA GLY A 236 -8.29 -41.84 -15.71
C GLY A 236 -8.23 -42.95 -16.76
N ARG A 237 -9.17 -43.01 -17.71
CA ARG A 237 -9.06 -43.88 -18.89
C ARG A 237 -8.32 -43.14 -20.00
N SER A 238 -7.00 -43.00 -19.87
CA SER A 238 -6.15 -42.61 -21.00
C SER A 238 -5.60 -43.88 -21.65
N GLN A 239 -5.96 -44.16 -22.91
CA GLN A 239 -5.41 -45.26 -23.71
C GLN A 239 -5.04 -44.77 -25.11
#